data_AF-X1LK78-F1
#
_entry.id   AF-X1LK78-F1
#
_cell.length_a   1.000
_cell.length_b   1.000
_cell.length_c   1.000
_cell.angle_alpha   90.00
_cell.angle_beta   90.00
_cell.angle_gamma   90.00
#
_symmetry.space_group_name_H-M   'P 1'
#
loop_
_entity.id
_entity.type
_entity.pdbx_description
1 polymer ?
#
loop_
_entity_poly.entity_id
_entity_poly.type
_entity_poly.pdbx_seq_one_letter_code
_entity_poly.pdbx_strand_id
1 'polypeptide(L)'
;NWTHVAGVYQLQKGEVPGYLKVFVNGTLTGNLTTTITEVNNTNDLFIRDWSGNLNATFDNLKMYNRSFSNEQIKQLYEDSLLNQSTIVWQDTQAANYTCEITPIDYTASEGATNISNVLSIIDYCIYTSGDWNVALKDFCVITSSED
;
A
#
# COMPACT_ATOMS: atom_id res chain seq x y z
N ASN A 1 15.48 -15.40 1.39
CA ASN A 1 14.58 -14.45 2.08
C ASN A 1 14.50 -13.16 1.30
N TRP A 2 13.30 -12.66 1.06
CA TRP A 2 13.07 -11.35 0.48
C TRP A 2 13.35 -10.26 1.52
N THR A 3 13.97 -9.17 1.08
CA THR A 3 14.30 -8.02 1.93
C THR A 3 13.82 -6.77 1.24
N HIS A 4 13.04 -5.95 1.95
CA HIS A 4 12.66 -4.64 1.45
C HIS A 4 13.74 -3.63 1.80
N VAL A 5 14.27 -2.95 0.79
CA VAL A 5 15.28 -1.90 0.95
C VAL A 5 14.75 -0.61 0.35
N ALA A 6 14.82 0.48 1.12
CA ALA A 6 14.46 1.80 0.64
C ALA A 6 15.56 2.82 0.94
N GLY A 7 15.89 3.63 -0.07
CA GLY A 7 16.74 4.80 0.05
C GLY A 7 15.89 6.06 -0.03
N VAL A 8 16.06 6.99 0.91
CA VAL A 8 15.43 8.31 0.86
C VAL A 8 16.52 9.37 0.75
N TYR A 9 16.37 10.23 -0.25
CA TYR A 9 17.25 11.34 -0.53
C TYR A 9 16.46 12.65 -0.44
N GLN A 10 17.01 13.63 0.28
CA GLN A 10 16.46 14.98 0.34
C GLN A 10 17.57 16.02 0.24
N LEU A 11 17.35 17.00 -0.65
CA LEU A 11 18.21 18.16 -0.83
C LEU A 11 18.19 19.08 0.38
N GLN A 12 19.29 19.79 0.58
CA GLN A 12 19.30 20.94 1.49
C GLN A 12 18.30 22.00 1.00
N LYS A 13 17.56 22.61 1.93
CA LYS A 13 16.63 23.71 1.64
C LYS A 13 16.91 24.89 2.56
N GLY A 14 17.57 25.91 2.02
CA GLY A 14 18.05 27.03 2.81
C GLY A 14 19.04 26.55 3.88
N GLU A 15 18.77 26.85 5.13
CA GLU A 15 19.60 26.42 6.28
C GLU A 15 19.29 25.00 6.76
N VAL A 16 18.20 24.36 6.28
CA VAL A 16 17.84 23.00 6.68
C VAL A 16 18.72 22.00 5.91
N PRO A 17 19.58 21.22 6.60
CA PRO A 17 20.47 20.28 5.92
C PRO A 17 19.66 19.20 5.19
N GLY A 18 20.24 18.70 4.10
CA GLY A 18 19.71 17.54 3.41
C GLY A 18 19.96 16.25 4.19
N TYR A 19 19.43 15.16 3.69
CA TYR A 19 19.70 13.85 4.28
C TYR A 19 19.65 12.70 3.28
N LEU A 20 20.40 11.65 3.61
CA LEU A 20 20.32 10.33 3.00
C LEU A 20 19.95 9.32 4.10
N LYS A 21 18.87 8.58 3.89
CA LYS A 21 18.42 7.52 4.80
C LYS A 21 18.33 6.19 4.07
N VAL A 22 18.65 5.12 4.78
CA VAL A 22 18.51 3.75 4.32
C VAL A 22 17.66 2.98 5.31
N PHE A 23 16.65 2.29 4.79
CA PHE A 23 15.73 1.48 5.56
C PHE A 23 15.81 0.02 5.11
N VAL A 24 15.73 -0.90 6.07
CA VAL A 24 15.63 -2.34 5.85
C VAL A 24 14.37 -2.83 6.54
N ASN A 25 13.47 -3.47 5.78
CA ASN A 25 12.19 -3.97 6.29
C ASN A 25 11.41 -2.90 7.10
N GLY A 26 11.32 -1.69 6.54
CA GLY A 26 10.62 -0.56 7.16
C GLY A 26 11.34 0.12 8.33
N THR A 27 12.48 -0.41 8.78
CA THR A 27 13.25 0.13 9.91
C THR A 27 14.41 0.99 9.41
N LEU A 28 14.62 2.17 10.01
CA LEU A 28 15.76 3.05 9.70
C LEU A 28 17.07 2.41 10.18
N THR A 29 17.98 2.08 9.25
CA THR A 29 19.25 1.41 9.55
C THR A 29 20.45 2.34 9.35
N GLY A 30 20.33 3.34 8.47
CA GLY A 30 21.38 4.32 8.21
C GLY A 30 20.80 5.71 7.98
N ASN A 31 21.45 6.73 8.53
CA ASN A 31 21.09 8.13 8.35
C ASN A 31 22.34 8.99 8.29
N LEU A 32 22.44 9.82 7.26
CA LEU A 32 23.45 10.86 7.11
C LEU A 32 22.73 12.18 6.86
N THR A 33 22.91 13.14 7.77
CA THR A 33 22.44 14.51 7.60
C THR A 33 23.61 15.39 7.22
N THR A 34 23.56 16.02 6.04
CA THR A 34 24.67 16.81 5.50
C THR A 34 24.18 17.82 4.47
N THR A 35 25.05 18.71 4.02
CA THR A 35 24.80 19.52 2.82
C THR A 35 24.81 18.59 1.61
N ILE A 36 23.63 18.44 1.01
CA ILE A 36 23.44 17.65 -0.20
C ILE A 36 22.99 18.60 -1.30
N THR A 37 23.79 18.67 -2.36
CA THR A 37 23.46 19.39 -3.60
C THR A 37 22.81 18.46 -4.61
N GLU A 38 22.09 19.04 -5.56
CA GLU A 38 21.43 18.31 -6.63
C GLU A 38 22.43 17.53 -7.50
N VAL A 39 22.10 16.26 -7.77
CA VAL A 39 22.79 15.46 -8.76
C VAL A 39 22.20 15.77 -10.13
N ASN A 40 22.80 16.73 -10.83
CA ASN A 40 22.32 17.19 -12.14
C ASN A 40 23.07 16.46 -13.28
N ASN A 41 22.64 15.24 -13.60
CA ASN A 41 23.07 14.52 -14.80
C ASN A 41 21.90 13.75 -15.42
N THR A 42 22.05 13.41 -16.69
CA THR A 42 21.07 12.63 -17.46
C THR A 42 21.66 11.27 -17.86
N ASN A 43 22.63 10.77 -17.10
CA ASN A 43 23.25 9.48 -17.39
C ASN A 43 22.25 8.35 -17.14
N ASP A 44 22.47 7.22 -17.80
CA ASP A 44 21.68 6.01 -17.58
C ASP A 44 21.73 5.57 -16.12
N LEU A 45 20.59 5.14 -15.59
CA LEU A 45 20.49 4.50 -14.28
C LEU A 45 20.80 3.01 -14.40
N PHE A 46 21.84 2.56 -13.70
CA PHE A 46 22.21 1.15 -13.64
C PHE A 46 21.91 0.56 -12.27
N ILE A 47 21.30 -0.63 -12.24
CA ILE A 47 21.16 -1.45 -11.05
C ILE A 47 22.20 -2.57 -11.14
N ARG A 48 23.34 -2.37 -10.48
CA ARG A 48 24.49 -3.27 -10.52
C ARG A 48 25.33 -3.18 -9.25
N ASP A 49 26.21 -4.14 -9.02
CA ASP A 49 27.25 -4.02 -8.01
C ASP A 49 28.46 -3.24 -8.55
N TRP A 50 29.52 -3.11 -7.75
CA TRP A 50 30.75 -2.43 -8.18
C TRP A 50 31.48 -3.15 -9.34
N SER A 51 31.36 -4.47 -9.43
CA SER A 51 31.98 -5.27 -10.50
C SER A 51 31.19 -5.26 -11.81
N GLY A 52 29.98 -4.68 -11.80
CA GLY A 52 29.06 -4.62 -12.93
C GLY A 52 28.08 -5.79 -13.00
N ASN A 53 28.23 -6.80 -12.14
CA ASN A 53 27.40 -8.00 -12.08
C ASN A 53 26.70 -8.09 -10.73
N LEU A 54 25.40 -7.78 -10.70
CA LEU A 54 24.59 -7.99 -9.51
C LEU A 54 23.81 -9.31 -9.62
N ASN A 55 24.19 -10.29 -8.81
CA ASN A 55 23.44 -11.53 -8.68
C ASN A 55 22.31 -11.36 -7.66
N ALA A 56 21.22 -10.70 -8.07
CA ALA A 56 20.04 -10.48 -7.26
C ALA A 56 18.76 -10.59 -8.10
N THR A 57 17.64 -10.87 -7.43
CA THR A 57 16.31 -10.75 -8.00
C THR A 57 15.59 -9.57 -7.34
N PHE A 58 14.82 -8.85 -8.13
CA PHE A 58 14.07 -7.68 -7.68
C PHE A 58 12.59 -7.93 -7.91
N ASP A 59 11.79 -7.45 -6.98
CA ASP A 59 10.36 -7.35 -7.13
C ASP A 59 9.91 -5.97 -6.64
N ASN A 60 8.84 -5.44 -7.24
CA ASN A 60 8.21 -4.18 -6.85
C ASN A 60 9.16 -2.96 -6.80
N LEU A 61 10.06 -2.83 -7.80
CA LEU A 61 10.95 -1.66 -7.90
C LEU A 61 10.14 -0.38 -8.16
N LYS A 62 10.29 0.61 -7.27
CA LYS A 62 9.62 1.93 -7.36
C LYS A 62 10.63 3.05 -7.21
N MET A 63 10.42 4.13 -7.96
CA MET A 63 11.20 5.36 -7.88
C MET A 63 10.26 6.56 -7.80
N TYR A 64 10.65 7.56 -7.01
CA TYR A 64 9.81 8.72 -6.74
C TYR A 64 10.60 10.01 -6.87
N ASN A 65 9.93 11.06 -7.32
CA ASN A 65 10.46 12.43 -7.39
C ASN A 65 10.25 13.23 -6.09
N ARG A 66 9.97 12.54 -4.97
CA ARG A 66 9.74 13.15 -3.65
C ARG A 66 10.42 12.32 -2.56
N SER A 67 10.81 12.98 -1.48
CA SER A 67 11.25 12.32 -0.26
C SER A 67 10.04 11.83 0.56
N PHE A 68 10.26 10.76 1.31
CA PHE A 68 9.27 10.20 2.24
C PHE A 68 9.74 10.38 3.69
N SER A 69 8.79 10.46 4.61
CA SER A 69 9.07 10.35 6.04
C SER A 69 9.39 8.90 6.43
N ASN A 70 9.90 8.70 7.65
CA ASN A 70 10.20 7.36 8.15
C ASN A 70 8.92 6.51 8.24
N GLU A 71 7.82 7.10 8.68
CA GLU A 71 6.52 6.47 8.86
C GLU A 71 5.93 6.06 7.50
N GLN A 72 6.09 6.91 6.47
CA GLN A 72 5.64 6.58 5.13
C GLN A 72 6.43 5.41 4.52
N ILE A 73 7.74 5.32 4.78
CA ILE A 73 8.53 4.15 4.36
C ILE A 73 8.09 2.88 5.10
N LYS A 74 7.77 2.98 6.39
CA LYS A 74 7.22 1.86 7.17
C LYS A 74 5.88 1.41 6.59
N GLN A 75 4.99 2.35 6.26
CA GLN A 75 3.70 2.03 5.64
C GLN A 75 3.90 1.36 4.27
N LEU A 76 4.79 1.88 3.41
CA LEU A 76 5.07 1.25 2.11
C LEU A 76 5.60 -0.18 2.25
N TYR A 77 6.39 -0.46 3.30
CA TYR A 77 6.82 -1.81 3.62
C TYR A 77 5.64 -2.67 4.07
N GLU A 78 4.83 -2.21 5.01
CA GLU A 78 3.64 -2.94 5.49
C GLU A 78 2.68 -3.23 4.33
N ASP A 79 2.41 -2.24 3.47
CA ASP A 79 1.62 -2.41 2.25
C ASP A 79 2.23 -3.45 1.30
N SER A 80 3.56 -3.53 1.21
CA SER A 80 4.22 -4.57 0.40
C SER A 80 4.05 -5.98 0.96
N LEU A 81 3.85 -6.11 2.27
CA LEU A 81 3.48 -7.38 2.91
C LEU A 81 2.00 -7.70 2.66
N LEU A 82 1.15 -6.67 2.69
CA LEU A 82 -0.30 -6.75 2.47
C LEU A 82 -0.70 -6.82 0.99
N ASN A 83 0.23 -6.57 0.07
CA ASN A 83 0.11 -6.85 -1.36
C ASN A 83 0.01 -8.36 -1.67
N GLN A 84 -0.16 -9.21 -0.66
CA GLN A 84 -1.01 -10.39 -0.74
C GLN A 84 -2.50 -10.00 -0.72
N SER A 85 -2.91 -8.99 -1.50
CA SER A 85 -4.32 -8.56 -1.61
C SER A 85 -5.17 -9.53 -2.43
N THR A 86 -4.62 -10.68 -2.79
CA THR A 86 -5.40 -11.84 -3.19
C THR A 86 -5.89 -12.50 -1.92
N ILE A 87 -7.15 -12.24 -1.54
CA ILE A 87 -7.85 -13.15 -0.61
C ILE A 87 -7.79 -14.53 -1.26
N VAL A 88 -7.01 -15.44 -0.69
CA VAL A 88 -6.94 -16.82 -1.17
C VAL A 88 -8.10 -17.61 -0.58
N TRP A 89 -8.55 -18.66 -1.27
CA TRP A 89 -9.71 -19.47 -0.84
C TRP A 89 -9.55 -20.10 0.55
N GLN A 90 -8.31 -20.20 1.06
CA GLN A 90 -8.02 -20.64 2.42
C GLN A 90 -8.42 -19.61 3.48
N ASP A 91 -8.33 -18.33 3.16
CA ASP A 91 -8.69 -17.26 4.10
C ASP A 91 -10.21 -17.19 4.28
N THR A 92 -10.99 -17.53 3.24
CA THR A 92 -12.46 -17.47 3.23
C THR A 92 -13.19 -18.63 3.90
N GLN A 93 -12.48 -19.70 4.28
CA GLN A 93 -13.11 -20.93 4.79
C GLN A 93 -13.41 -20.95 6.29
N ALA A 94 -12.80 -20.05 7.08
CA ALA A 94 -12.83 -20.16 8.54
C ALA A 94 -13.11 -18.84 9.29
N ALA A 95 -13.38 -17.75 8.58
CA ALA A 95 -13.58 -16.43 9.18
C ALA A 95 -15.04 -15.98 9.14
N ASN A 96 -15.51 -15.39 10.24
CA ASN A 96 -16.76 -14.64 10.26
C ASN A 96 -16.47 -13.24 9.71
N TYR A 97 -16.89 -12.99 8.48
CA TYR A 97 -16.73 -11.67 7.87
C TYR A 97 -17.89 -10.76 8.25
N THR A 98 -17.60 -9.53 8.64
CA THR A 98 -18.60 -8.47 8.84
C THR A 98 -18.13 -7.23 8.10
N CYS A 99 -19.06 -6.43 7.59
CA CYS A 99 -18.75 -5.08 7.15
C CYS A 99 -19.22 -4.07 8.20
N GLU A 100 -18.50 -2.96 8.30
CA GLU A 100 -18.78 -1.86 9.20
C GLU A 100 -18.96 -0.59 8.37
N ILE A 101 -20.03 0.16 8.63
CA ILE A 101 -20.28 1.45 7.99
C ILE A 101 -20.58 2.47 9.06
N THR A 102 -19.84 3.58 8.99
CA THR A 102 -20.10 4.79 9.75
C THR A 102 -20.55 5.87 8.76
N PRO A 103 -21.84 6.26 8.74
CA PRO A 103 -22.31 7.34 7.88
C PRO A 103 -21.59 8.65 8.22
N ILE A 104 -21.15 9.37 7.19
CA ILE A 104 -20.54 10.70 7.34
C ILE A 104 -21.29 11.71 6.49
N ASP A 105 -21.80 12.77 7.11
CA ASP A 105 -22.55 13.85 6.45
C ASP A 105 -21.76 15.17 6.34
N TYR A 106 -20.45 15.11 6.59
CA TYR A 106 -19.49 16.24 6.59
C TYR A 106 -19.71 17.33 7.65
N THR A 107 -20.64 17.16 8.60
CA THR A 107 -20.90 18.16 9.66
C THR A 107 -20.30 17.79 11.02
N ALA A 108 -19.01 17.46 11.08
CA ALA A 108 -18.22 17.25 12.30
C ALA A 108 -18.76 16.21 13.34
N SER A 109 -19.92 15.61 13.12
CA SER A 109 -20.51 14.53 13.91
C SER A 109 -20.68 13.34 13.00
N GLU A 110 -20.02 12.24 13.32
CA GLU A 110 -20.20 10.97 12.62
C GLU A 110 -21.54 10.36 13.03
N GLY A 111 -22.23 9.73 12.07
CA GLY A 111 -23.40 8.91 12.36
C GLY A 111 -23.01 7.66 13.15
N ALA A 112 -23.98 6.98 13.77
CA ALA A 112 -23.70 5.75 14.48
C ALA A 112 -23.16 4.68 13.53
N THR A 113 -22.03 4.08 13.91
CA THR A 113 -21.47 2.90 13.25
C THR A 113 -22.46 1.74 13.29
N ASN A 114 -22.73 1.15 12.13
CA ASN A 114 -23.52 -0.06 12.00
C ASN A 114 -22.64 -1.20 11.50
N ILE A 115 -22.75 -2.36 12.15
CA ILE A 115 -22.04 -3.59 11.79
C ILE A 115 -23.05 -4.55 11.18
N SER A 116 -22.71 -5.17 10.05
CA SER A 116 -23.56 -6.17 9.41
C SER A 116 -23.67 -7.44 10.26
N ASN A 117 -24.65 -8.29 9.94
CA ASN A 117 -24.57 -9.70 10.31
C ASN A 117 -23.34 -10.37 9.68
N VAL A 118 -23.01 -11.58 10.13
CA VAL A 118 -21.96 -12.39 9.49
C VAL A 118 -22.29 -12.61 8.01
N LEU A 119 -21.34 -12.27 7.16
CA LEU A 119 -21.39 -12.42 5.71
C LEU A 119 -20.92 -13.81 5.31
N SER A 120 -21.65 -14.43 4.38
CA SER A 120 -21.23 -15.69 3.73
C SER A 120 -20.62 -15.36 2.38
N ILE A 121 -19.33 -15.68 2.21
CA ILE A 121 -18.65 -15.58 0.91
C ILE A 121 -18.94 -16.87 0.14
N ILE A 122 -19.65 -16.76 -0.99
CA ILE A 122 -19.95 -17.90 -1.86
C ILE A 122 -19.08 -17.85 -3.12
N ASP A 123 -18.47 -18.97 -3.48
CA ASP A 123 -17.56 -19.10 -4.64
C ASP A 123 -18.29 -19.67 -5.88
N TYR A 124 -19.45 -19.09 -6.23
CA TYR A 124 -20.20 -19.48 -7.43
C TYR A 124 -21.05 -18.32 -7.99
N CYS A 125 -21.14 -18.23 -9.32
CA CYS A 125 -21.99 -17.24 -10.00
C CYS A 125 -23.47 -17.60 -9.87
N ILE A 126 -24.27 -16.72 -9.27
CA ILE A 126 -25.73 -16.84 -9.31
C ILE A 126 -26.22 -16.40 -10.70
N TYR A 127 -26.60 -17.35 -11.55
CA TYR A 127 -27.34 -17.05 -12.78
C TYR A 127 -28.81 -16.81 -12.43
N THR A 128 -29.27 -15.56 -12.52
CA THR A 128 -30.71 -15.28 -12.51
C THR A 128 -31.17 -15.07 -13.95
N SER A 129 -32.27 -15.73 -14.33
CA SER A 129 -32.86 -15.59 -15.67
C SER A 129 -33.71 -14.32 -15.72
N GLY A 130 -33.15 -13.22 -16.21
CA GLY A 130 -33.86 -11.95 -16.46
C GLY A 130 -32.91 -10.85 -16.94
N ASP A 131 -33.33 -10.09 -17.96
CA ASP A 131 -32.50 -9.28 -18.87
C ASP A 131 -31.78 -8.02 -18.31
N TRP A 132 -31.01 -8.13 -17.22
CA TRP A 132 -30.01 -7.10 -16.87
C TRP A 132 -28.74 -7.75 -16.32
N ASN A 133 -27.76 -7.96 -17.20
CA ASN A 133 -26.47 -8.53 -16.84
C ASN A 133 -25.58 -7.47 -16.19
N VAL A 134 -25.42 -7.55 -14.88
CA VAL A 134 -24.27 -6.99 -14.16
C VAL A 134 -23.65 -8.12 -13.36
N ALA A 135 -22.66 -8.80 -13.95
CA ALA A 135 -21.79 -9.72 -13.23
C ALA A 135 -20.72 -8.88 -12.52
N LEU A 136 -20.95 -8.57 -11.24
CA LEU A 136 -19.91 -7.98 -10.40
C LEU A 136 -19.43 -9.04 -9.44
N LYS A 137 -18.19 -9.51 -9.70
CA LYS A 137 -17.40 -10.20 -8.69
C LYS A 137 -17.05 -9.16 -7.62
N ASP A 138 -17.32 -9.50 -6.37
CA ASP A 138 -16.97 -8.70 -5.19
C ASP A 138 -17.73 -7.37 -5.03
N PHE A 139 -19.07 -7.42 -4.95
CA PHE A 139 -19.87 -6.24 -4.55
C PHE A 139 -20.84 -6.56 -3.40
N CYS A 140 -20.77 -5.75 -2.34
CA CYS A 140 -21.72 -5.73 -1.23
C CYS A 140 -22.78 -4.65 -1.51
N VAL A 141 -24.04 -5.05 -1.71
CA VAL A 141 -25.16 -4.10 -1.82
C VAL A 141 -25.76 -3.92 -0.42
N ILE A 142 -25.76 -2.69 0.09
CA ILE A 142 -26.44 -2.33 1.34
C ILE A 142 -27.58 -1.39 0.96
N THR A 143 -28.82 -1.84 1.15
CA THR A 143 -30.01 -1.00 1.01
C THR A 143 -30.50 -0.61 2.39
N SER A 144 -30.61 0.69 2.66
CA SER A 144 -31.42 1.18 3.78
C SER A 144 -32.85 1.41 3.31
N SER A 145 -33.84 0.90 4.03
CA SER A 145 -35.21 1.40 3.94
C SER A 145 -35.35 2.57 4.89
N GLU A 146 -35.68 3.75 4.38
CA GLU A 146 -36.22 4.84 5.19
C GLU A 146 -37.73 4.58 5.32
N ASP A 147 -38.24 4.56 6.55
CA ASP A 147 -39.68 4.72 6.83
C ASP A 147 -40.07 6.21 6.67
#